data_AF-A0A964P7E5-F1
#
_entry.id   AF-A0A964P7E5-F1
#
_cell.length_a   1.000
_cell.length_b   1.000
_cell.length_c   1.000
_cell.angle_alpha   90.00
_cell.angle_beta   90.00
_cell.angle_gamma   90.00
#
_symmetry.space_group_name_H-M   'P 1'
#
loop_
_entity.id
_entity.type
_entity.pdbx_description
1 polymer ?
#
loop_
_entity_poly.entity_id
_entity_poly.type
_entity_poly.pdbx_seq_one_letter_code
_entity_poly.pdbx_strand_id
1 'polypeptide(L)'
;MRFLDRREFLHQSAGLASLVSAGYFAGDADAAQQTPPAQPQPRGANERINVACIGVRGQGRGHVSGYAGRHNCHVTYICDVDTAVTGVPVDAATKAQGAAPRVVQDFRRALDDKNVHAVSIATPNHWHALAAIWAMQAGKHVYVEKPVSHNVWEGRRIVEASRHFNKICQTGTQVRSQPGIRQAITYLREGNLGRCSVARGLCYKPRGSIGRVTEDQAPPRTMDYNLWCGPAANRPPHRNTRAGTVHYDWHWTWEYGNGDLGNQGIHQMDVARWGLGKNELCRSAISLGGRFGYTDDGETPNTQLCLFDYGDAELTFEVRGLTTQPYRGASIGNIFHCANGYLVFTTYNNGVAFDNDNRELRRFNGSADHFGNFIGAIRSGRRQDLNADILEGHLSSALCHLANISYRLGRNVAFDRRNGVLGDNREGNESLTRMVDHLRGNNVPLDTAMLTVGRRLNVNVQAENFGDDRTANALLTREYRKGFVVPARF
;
A
#
# COMPACT_ATOMS: atom_id res chain seq x y z
N MET A 1 -15.74 -8.58 -36.75
CA MET A 1 -16.45 -7.63 -35.87
C MET A 1 -15.42 -6.68 -35.26
N ARG A 2 -15.65 -5.37 -35.41
CA ARG A 2 -14.64 -4.30 -35.28
C ARG A 2 -14.03 -4.19 -33.87
N PHE A 3 -12.71 -4.03 -33.83
CA PHE A 3 -11.92 -3.66 -32.65
C PHE A 3 -12.22 -2.22 -32.24
N LEU A 4 -12.51 -1.99 -30.95
CA LEU A 4 -12.63 -0.67 -30.35
C LEU A 4 -11.37 -0.28 -29.58
N ASP A 5 -11.05 1.00 -29.70
CA ASP A 5 -9.77 1.68 -29.50
C ASP A 5 -9.50 2.04 -28.02
N ARG A 6 -8.21 2.10 -27.65
CA ARG A 6 -7.67 2.31 -26.29
C ARG A 6 -7.85 3.73 -25.74
N ARG A 7 -8.64 4.60 -26.39
CA ARG A 7 -8.82 6.02 -26.00
C ARG A 7 -10.10 6.33 -25.24
N GLU A 8 -11.01 5.37 -25.05
CA GLU A 8 -12.29 5.62 -24.37
C GLU A 8 -12.30 5.35 -22.85
N PHE A 9 -11.19 4.88 -22.28
CA PHE A 9 -11.12 4.53 -20.85
C PHE A 9 -10.70 5.69 -19.92
N LEU A 10 -10.40 6.88 -20.45
CA LEU A 10 -9.84 8.01 -19.66
C LEU A 10 -10.74 9.24 -19.51
N HIS A 11 -12.03 9.17 -19.85
CA HIS A 11 -12.92 10.35 -19.81
C HIS A 11 -14.11 10.31 -18.83
N GLN A 12 -14.16 9.42 -17.83
CA GLN A 12 -15.29 9.38 -16.88
C GLN A 12 -15.09 10.10 -15.53
N SER A 13 -14.25 11.15 -15.46
CA SER A 13 -14.19 11.96 -14.23
C SER A 13 -13.72 13.39 -14.46
N ALA A 14 -14.46 14.14 -15.29
CA ALA A 14 -14.42 15.61 -15.31
C ALA A 14 -15.74 16.18 -15.85
N GLY A 15 -16.49 16.94 -15.05
CA GLY A 15 -17.64 17.72 -15.54
C GLY A 15 -18.74 17.96 -14.51
N LEU A 16 -18.66 19.09 -13.81
CA LEU A 16 -19.63 19.65 -12.86
C LEU A 16 -21.03 19.94 -13.45
N ALA A 17 -22.03 19.98 -12.55
CA ALA A 17 -23.16 20.93 -12.42
C ALA A 17 -23.39 21.92 -13.60
N SER A 18 -24.59 22.12 -14.15
CA SER A 18 -25.87 22.50 -13.52
C SER A 18 -26.89 22.79 -14.64
N LEU A 19 -28.19 22.63 -14.38
CA LEU A 19 -29.28 23.56 -14.75
C LEU A 19 -30.63 22.93 -14.33
N VAL A 20 -31.30 23.56 -13.37
CA VAL A 20 -32.67 23.26 -12.95
C VAL A 20 -33.61 24.11 -13.81
N SER A 21 -34.53 23.45 -14.53
CA SER A 21 -35.66 24.09 -15.20
C SER A 21 -36.91 23.81 -14.39
N ALA A 22 -37.63 24.88 -14.03
CA ALA A 22 -38.82 24.87 -13.18
C ALA A 22 -40.00 24.08 -13.78
N GLY A 23 -40.77 23.42 -12.92
CA GLY A 23 -42.07 22.83 -13.23
C GLY A 23 -42.91 22.73 -11.95
N TYR A 24 -43.97 23.55 -11.90
CA TYR A 24 -44.97 23.66 -10.83
C TYR A 24 -45.70 22.34 -10.56
N PHE A 25 -45.82 21.93 -9.29
CA PHE A 25 -47.04 21.34 -8.73
C PHE A 25 -47.14 21.67 -7.24
N ALA A 26 -48.26 22.28 -6.86
CA ALA A 26 -48.62 22.68 -5.51
C ALA A 26 -49.06 21.47 -4.67
N GLY A 27 -48.74 21.48 -3.39
CA GLY A 27 -49.25 20.54 -2.39
C GLY A 27 -48.65 20.84 -1.02
N ASP A 28 -49.43 21.51 -0.17
CA ASP A 28 -49.10 21.85 1.21
C ASP A 28 -48.75 20.61 2.04
N ALA A 29 -47.56 20.61 2.66
CA ALA A 29 -47.25 19.84 3.85
C ALA A 29 -46.12 20.52 4.63
N ASP A 30 -46.40 20.79 5.89
CA ASP A 30 -45.63 21.53 6.88
C ASP A 30 -44.15 21.07 6.97
N ALA A 31 -43.22 21.93 6.55
CA ALA A 31 -41.79 21.65 6.52
C ALA A 31 -41.06 22.49 7.58
N ALA A 32 -40.60 21.82 8.64
CA ALA A 32 -39.62 22.38 9.56
C ALA A 32 -38.43 22.94 8.77
N GLN A 33 -38.13 24.22 8.97
CA GLN A 33 -37.01 24.92 8.33
C GLN A 33 -35.68 24.26 8.69
N GLN A 34 -35.21 23.33 7.86
CA GLN A 34 -33.83 22.88 7.89
C GLN A 34 -32.97 24.01 7.33
N THR A 35 -32.21 24.66 8.20
CA THR A 35 -31.19 25.63 7.82
C THR A 35 -30.21 24.93 6.88
N PRO A 36 -29.99 25.41 5.64
CA PRO A 36 -29.02 24.79 4.75
C PRO A 36 -27.64 24.81 5.41
N PRO A 37 -26.82 23.75 5.25
CA PRO A 37 -25.46 23.75 5.78
C PRO A 37 -24.72 24.96 5.22
N ALA A 38 -24.16 25.77 6.12
CA ALA A 38 -23.41 26.97 5.75
C ALA A 38 -22.35 26.60 4.71
N GLN A 39 -22.35 27.29 3.56
CA GLN A 39 -21.24 27.20 2.62
C GLN A 39 -19.95 27.56 3.38
N PRO A 40 -18.87 26.77 3.29
CA PRO A 40 -17.64 27.07 4.00
C PRO A 40 -17.12 28.42 3.49
N GLN A 41 -17.13 29.42 4.37
CA GLN A 41 -16.51 30.71 4.08
C GLN A 41 -15.03 30.50 3.73
N PRO A 42 -14.47 31.28 2.79
CA PRO A 42 -13.04 31.26 2.53
C PRO A 42 -12.30 31.70 3.80
N ARG A 43 -11.77 30.71 4.53
CA ARG A 43 -10.94 30.94 5.72
C ARG A 43 -9.63 31.63 5.31
N GLY A 44 -9.21 32.62 6.10
CA GLY A 44 -8.09 33.51 5.77
C GLY A 44 -6.73 32.81 5.62
N ALA A 45 -5.74 33.53 5.10
CA ALA A 45 -4.40 33.01 4.77
C ALA A 45 -3.68 32.29 5.94
N ASN A 46 -3.99 32.66 7.18
CA ASN A 46 -3.41 32.08 8.40
C ASN A 46 -3.94 30.66 8.76
N GLU A 47 -4.95 30.15 8.06
CA GLU A 47 -5.49 28.80 8.28
C GLU A 47 -5.09 27.81 7.16
N ARG A 48 -4.08 28.16 6.36
CA ARG A 48 -3.62 27.39 5.20
C ARG A 48 -2.57 26.33 5.59
N ILE A 49 -2.78 25.09 5.20
CA ILE A 49 -1.82 23.99 5.39
C ILE A 49 -0.90 23.90 4.16
N ASN A 50 0.30 24.47 4.28
CA ASN A 50 1.39 24.29 3.33
C ASN A 50 1.98 22.86 3.40
N VAL A 51 2.04 22.20 2.25
CA VAL A 51 2.47 20.82 2.08
C VAL A 51 3.69 20.76 1.16
N ALA A 52 4.68 19.97 1.53
CA ALA A 52 5.76 19.55 0.63
C ALA A 52 5.48 18.13 0.09
N CYS A 53 5.50 17.94 -1.23
CA CYS A 53 5.35 16.62 -1.85
C CYS A 53 6.73 16.05 -2.21
N ILE A 54 7.07 14.86 -1.70
CA ILE A 54 8.38 14.23 -1.82
C ILE A 54 8.26 12.95 -2.66
N GLY A 55 8.96 12.92 -3.79
CA GLY A 55 8.76 11.94 -4.87
C GLY A 55 7.49 12.28 -5.66
N VAL A 56 7.63 12.73 -6.91
CA VAL A 56 6.51 13.30 -7.70
C VAL A 56 6.30 12.64 -9.05
N ARG A 57 6.94 11.50 -9.31
CA ARG A 57 6.56 10.60 -10.41
C ARG A 57 5.42 9.67 -9.97
N GLY A 58 4.73 9.04 -10.93
CA GLY A 58 3.72 8.00 -10.64
C GLY A 58 2.67 8.49 -9.63
N GLN A 59 2.55 7.78 -8.49
CA GLN A 59 1.63 8.09 -7.40
C GLN A 59 1.87 9.49 -6.80
N GLY A 60 3.10 9.99 -6.80
CA GLY A 60 3.43 11.33 -6.32
C GLY A 60 2.72 12.46 -7.08
N ARG A 61 2.35 12.24 -8.35
CA ARG A 61 1.48 13.18 -9.09
C ARG A 61 0.09 13.26 -8.48
N GLY A 62 -0.44 12.12 -8.02
CA GLY A 62 -1.71 12.04 -7.28
C GLY A 62 -1.66 12.75 -5.93
N HIS A 63 -0.49 12.78 -5.28
CA HIS A 63 -0.30 13.56 -4.05
C HIS A 63 -0.38 15.05 -4.36
N VAL A 64 0.35 15.52 -5.39
CA VAL A 64 0.33 16.93 -5.79
C VAL A 64 -1.08 17.38 -6.15
N SER A 65 -1.81 16.63 -6.98
CA SER A 65 -3.19 16.96 -7.31
C SER A 65 -4.16 16.81 -6.13
N GLY A 66 -3.88 15.90 -5.19
CA GLY A 66 -4.67 15.68 -3.98
C GLY A 66 -4.61 16.85 -3.00
N TYR A 67 -3.53 17.63 -2.98
CA TYR A 67 -3.35 18.77 -2.07
C TYR A 67 -3.46 20.14 -2.74
N ALA A 68 -3.00 20.28 -3.99
CA ALA A 68 -2.93 21.59 -4.64
C ALA A 68 -4.33 22.23 -4.76
N GLY A 69 -4.52 23.39 -4.12
CA GLY A 69 -5.78 24.13 -4.15
C GLY A 69 -6.91 23.53 -3.30
N ARG A 70 -6.70 22.42 -2.58
CA ARG A 70 -7.75 21.73 -1.82
C ARG A 70 -7.88 22.23 -0.38
N HIS A 71 -9.09 22.50 0.14
CA HIS A 71 -9.36 22.74 1.58
C HIS A 71 -8.38 23.69 2.30
N ASN A 72 -8.01 24.80 1.67
CA ASN A 72 -6.94 25.69 2.14
C ASN A 72 -5.61 24.94 2.37
N CYS A 73 -5.28 24.02 1.49
CA CYS A 73 -3.94 23.45 1.36
C CYS A 73 -3.22 24.13 0.20
N HIS A 74 -1.91 24.12 0.27
CA HIS A 74 -1.07 24.67 -0.78
C HIS A 74 0.19 23.85 -0.89
N VAL A 75 0.51 23.39 -2.09
CA VAL A 75 1.77 22.68 -2.32
C VAL A 75 2.84 23.76 -2.44
N THR A 76 3.68 23.91 -1.43
CA THR A 76 4.75 24.93 -1.41
C THR A 76 6.06 24.38 -1.96
N TYR A 77 6.27 23.07 -1.87
CA TYR A 77 7.46 22.39 -2.34
C TYR A 77 7.13 21.14 -3.15
N ILE A 78 7.84 20.98 -4.25
CA ILE A 78 8.00 19.72 -4.97
C ILE A 78 9.44 19.26 -4.78
N CYS A 79 9.60 18.07 -4.20
CA CYS A 79 10.90 17.50 -3.89
C CYS A 79 11.11 16.21 -4.70
N ASP A 80 12.06 16.19 -5.62
CA ASP A 80 12.41 14.97 -6.36
C ASP A 80 13.89 14.98 -6.74
N VAL A 81 14.56 13.87 -6.45
CA VAL A 81 15.97 13.68 -6.76
C VAL A 81 16.24 13.69 -8.27
N ASP A 82 15.23 13.39 -9.10
CA ASP A 82 15.30 13.47 -10.56
C ASP A 82 14.62 14.73 -11.09
N THR A 83 15.38 15.70 -11.56
CA THR A 83 14.83 16.98 -12.04
C THR A 83 13.95 16.79 -13.28
N ALA A 84 14.16 15.74 -14.08
CA ALA A 84 13.42 15.49 -15.31
C ALA A 84 11.91 15.20 -15.08
N VAL A 85 11.50 14.85 -13.86
CA VAL A 85 10.11 14.45 -13.59
C VAL A 85 9.27 15.56 -12.95
N THR A 86 9.86 16.72 -12.68
CA THR A 86 9.26 17.79 -11.85
C THR A 86 8.34 18.74 -12.63
N GLY A 87 8.52 18.91 -13.94
CA GLY A 87 7.75 19.89 -14.74
C GLY A 87 6.24 19.65 -14.69
N VAL A 88 5.80 18.43 -15.04
CA VAL A 88 4.36 18.06 -15.04
C VAL A 88 3.67 18.34 -13.69
N PRO A 89 4.19 17.90 -12.53
CA PRO A 89 3.55 18.21 -11.25
C PRO A 89 3.64 19.69 -10.86
N VAL A 90 4.70 20.43 -11.23
CA VAL A 90 4.77 21.89 -11.03
C VAL A 90 3.66 22.60 -11.79
N ASP A 91 3.47 22.26 -13.07
CA ASP A 91 2.43 22.85 -13.91
C ASP A 91 1.04 22.56 -13.35
N ALA A 92 0.80 21.31 -12.94
CA ALA A 92 -0.47 20.89 -12.35
C ALA A 92 -0.77 21.66 -11.04
N ALA A 93 0.23 21.78 -10.15
CA ALA A 93 0.09 22.55 -8.92
C ALA A 93 -0.17 24.03 -9.23
N THR A 94 0.65 24.65 -10.08
CA THR A 94 0.53 26.06 -10.48
C THR A 94 -0.86 26.38 -11.01
N LYS A 95 -1.38 25.52 -11.91
CA LYS A 95 -2.72 25.66 -12.46
C LYS A 95 -3.81 25.57 -11.38
N ALA A 96 -3.66 24.66 -10.41
CA ALA A 96 -4.66 24.43 -9.38
C ALA A 96 -4.68 25.50 -8.27
N GLN A 97 -3.53 26.12 -7.97
CA GLN A 97 -3.39 27.01 -6.80
C GLN A 97 -2.91 28.43 -7.13
N GLY A 98 -2.66 28.75 -8.41
CA GLY A 98 -2.27 30.07 -8.89
C GLY A 98 -0.80 30.46 -8.67
N ALA A 99 0.00 29.62 -8.02
CA ALA A 99 1.41 29.87 -7.73
C ALA A 99 2.24 28.59 -7.85
N ALA A 100 3.42 28.70 -8.45
CA ALA A 100 4.31 27.57 -8.62
C ALA A 100 4.99 27.16 -7.30
N PRO A 101 4.99 25.87 -6.94
CA PRO A 101 5.79 25.38 -5.82
C PRO A 101 7.29 25.53 -6.11
N ARG A 102 8.08 25.69 -5.04
CA ARG A 102 9.54 25.62 -5.14
C ARG A 102 9.98 24.19 -5.46
N VAL A 103 10.93 24.03 -6.37
CA VAL A 103 11.51 22.72 -6.69
C VAL A 103 12.85 22.57 -5.99
N VAL A 104 13.05 21.44 -5.31
CA VAL A 104 14.34 21.07 -4.69
C VAL A 104 14.61 19.58 -4.91
N GLN A 105 15.86 19.18 -5.13
CA GLN A 105 16.20 17.74 -5.21
C GLN A 105 16.26 17.10 -3.81
N ASP A 106 16.88 17.81 -2.87
CA ASP A 106 16.98 17.39 -1.48
C ASP A 106 15.81 17.92 -0.65
N PHE A 107 14.93 17.01 -0.21
CA PHE A 107 13.74 17.37 0.56
C PHE A 107 14.04 17.97 1.93
N ARG A 108 15.26 17.81 2.46
CA ARG A 108 15.67 18.41 3.74
C ARG A 108 15.54 19.94 3.71
N ARG A 109 15.76 20.56 2.55
CA ARG A 109 15.56 22.01 2.35
C ARG A 109 14.11 22.46 2.57
N ALA A 110 13.13 21.59 2.33
CA ALA A 110 11.72 21.87 2.63
C ALA A 110 11.39 21.65 4.11
N LEU A 111 12.14 20.77 4.81
CA LEU A 111 11.98 20.56 6.24
C LEU A 111 12.45 21.78 7.06
N ASP A 112 13.50 22.46 6.60
CA ASP A 112 14.04 23.67 7.22
C ASP A 112 13.07 24.88 7.16
N ASP A 113 12.12 24.88 6.22
CA ASP A 113 11.13 25.96 6.10
C ASP A 113 10.05 25.81 7.18
N LYS A 114 10.02 26.77 8.12
CA LYS A 114 9.02 26.82 9.20
C LYS A 114 7.59 26.97 8.70
N ASN A 115 7.39 27.46 7.48
CA ASN A 115 6.07 27.62 6.88
C ASN A 115 5.54 26.32 6.26
N VAL A 116 6.34 25.26 6.13
CA VAL A 116 5.85 23.94 5.76
C VAL A 116 5.27 23.27 7.00
N HIS A 117 4.01 22.84 6.93
CA HIS A 117 3.30 22.22 8.05
C HIS A 117 3.24 20.69 7.94
N ALA A 118 3.17 20.17 6.72
CA ALA A 118 3.07 18.75 6.44
C ALA A 118 3.94 18.34 5.25
N VAL A 119 4.34 17.09 5.23
CA VAL A 119 4.95 16.45 4.07
C VAL A 119 4.09 15.29 3.59
N SER A 120 4.14 15.03 2.29
CA SER A 120 3.50 13.87 1.67
C SER A 120 4.53 13.09 0.87
N ILE A 121 4.78 11.85 1.27
CA ILE A 121 5.91 11.03 0.80
C ILE A 121 5.39 9.94 -0.14
N ALA A 122 5.90 9.91 -1.38
CA ALA A 122 5.65 8.91 -2.42
C ALA A 122 6.96 8.44 -3.07
N THR A 123 8.01 8.27 -2.26
CA THR A 123 9.32 7.76 -2.68
C THR A 123 9.28 6.23 -2.85
N PRO A 124 10.38 5.56 -3.23
CA PRO A 124 10.49 4.11 -3.07
C PRO A 124 10.45 3.66 -1.59
N ASN A 125 10.14 2.37 -1.34
CA ASN A 125 9.91 1.83 0.00
C ASN A 125 11.08 2.08 0.96
N HIS A 126 12.33 1.94 0.49
CA HIS A 126 13.54 2.13 1.30
C HIS A 126 13.73 3.54 1.86
N TRP A 127 12.96 4.52 1.39
CA TRP A 127 13.00 5.89 1.90
C TRP A 127 11.87 6.23 2.88
N HIS A 128 10.76 5.50 2.86
CA HIS A 128 9.53 5.90 3.53
C HIS A 128 9.71 6.21 5.02
N ALA A 129 10.27 5.26 5.77
CA ALA A 129 10.42 5.42 7.22
C ALA A 129 11.38 6.56 7.58
N LEU A 130 12.56 6.62 6.95
CA LEU A 130 13.55 7.65 7.28
C LEU A 130 13.06 9.06 6.93
N ALA A 131 12.48 9.24 5.75
CA ALA A 131 11.94 10.53 5.32
C ALA A 131 10.81 11.01 6.25
N ALA A 132 9.93 10.11 6.67
CA ALA A 132 8.88 10.42 7.62
C ALA A 132 9.43 10.78 9.01
N ILE A 133 10.42 10.04 9.51
CA ILE A 133 11.06 10.32 10.79
C ILE A 133 11.73 11.70 10.78
N TRP A 134 12.52 12.02 9.75
CA TRP A 134 13.15 13.33 9.61
C TRP A 134 12.12 14.46 9.53
N ALA A 135 11.02 14.25 8.83
CA ALA A 135 9.95 15.23 8.77
C ALA A 135 9.30 15.47 10.15
N MET A 136 9.03 14.43 10.92
CA MET A 136 8.47 14.58 12.27
C MET A 136 9.45 15.23 13.24
N GLN A 137 10.75 14.91 13.15
CA GLN A 137 11.82 15.60 13.88
C GLN A 137 11.87 17.10 13.56
N ALA A 138 11.63 17.47 12.30
CA ALA A 138 11.50 18.86 11.86
C ALA A 138 10.13 19.49 12.20
N GLY A 139 9.31 18.82 13.01
CA GLY A 139 8.02 19.32 13.48
C GLY A 139 6.88 19.21 12.48
N LYS A 140 7.02 18.43 11.40
CA LYS A 140 6.04 18.33 10.31
C LYS A 140 5.07 17.16 10.51
N HIS A 141 3.82 17.33 10.10
CA HIS A 141 2.88 16.21 9.95
C HIS A 141 3.22 15.38 8.70
N VAL A 142 2.87 14.10 8.69
CA VAL A 142 3.32 13.18 7.63
C VAL A 142 2.16 12.40 7.03
N TYR A 143 2.06 12.44 5.72
CA TYR A 143 1.43 11.37 4.94
C TYR A 143 2.55 10.55 4.29
N VAL A 144 2.52 9.23 4.43
CA VAL A 144 3.52 8.34 3.82
C VAL A 144 2.84 7.20 3.06
N GLU A 145 3.24 7.00 1.81
CA GLU A 145 2.72 5.89 1.00
C GLU A 145 3.00 4.53 1.61
N LYS A 146 2.16 3.57 1.24
CA LYS A 146 2.35 2.17 1.59
C LYS A 146 3.39 1.52 0.66
N PRO A 147 4.08 0.47 1.12
CA PRO A 147 4.21 0.05 2.52
C PRO A 147 5.02 1.09 3.29
N VAL A 148 4.73 1.34 4.56
CA VAL A 148 5.29 2.51 5.29
C VAL A 148 6.78 2.40 5.63
N SER A 149 7.36 1.22 5.39
CA SER A 149 8.72 0.86 5.74
C SER A 149 9.27 -0.18 4.78
N HIS A 150 10.59 -0.37 4.79
CA HIS A 150 11.24 -1.44 4.02
C HIS A 150 11.39 -2.73 4.83
N ASN A 151 11.43 -2.63 6.16
CA ASN A 151 11.53 -3.75 7.10
C ASN A 151 10.73 -3.47 8.39
N VAL A 152 10.62 -4.48 9.26
CA VAL A 152 9.82 -4.43 10.50
C VAL A 152 10.39 -3.41 11.48
N TRP A 153 11.71 -3.34 11.63
CA TRP A 153 12.37 -2.40 12.53
C TRP A 153 12.00 -0.94 12.20
N GLU A 154 12.10 -0.58 10.93
CA GLU A 154 11.75 0.75 10.42
C GLU A 154 10.30 1.13 10.68
N GLY A 155 9.37 0.21 10.43
CA GLY A 155 7.95 0.42 10.64
C GLY A 155 7.61 0.70 12.11
N ARG A 156 8.30 0.03 13.05
CA ARG A 156 8.12 0.34 14.47
C ARG A 156 8.69 1.71 14.83
N ARG A 157 9.84 2.10 14.27
CA ARG A 157 10.47 3.41 14.53
C ARG A 157 9.61 4.58 14.04
N ILE A 158 8.95 4.48 12.89
CA ILE A 158 8.07 5.56 12.41
C ILE A 158 6.84 5.74 13.33
N VAL A 159 6.30 4.65 13.90
CA VAL A 159 5.21 4.73 14.90
C VAL A 159 5.70 5.45 16.16
N GLU A 160 6.84 5.04 16.70
CA GLU A 160 7.43 5.66 17.89
C GLU A 160 7.73 7.14 17.69
N ALA A 161 8.29 7.51 16.54
CA ALA A 161 8.53 8.92 16.18
C ALA A 161 7.23 9.73 16.15
N SER A 162 6.15 9.20 15.54
CA SER A 162 4.84 9.87 15.52
C SER A 162 4.33 10.14 16.94
N ARG A 163 4.52 9.19 17.87
CA ARG A 163 4.10 9.36 19.26
C ARG A 163 4.99 10.32 20.03
N HIS A 164 6.31 10.18 19.91
CA HIS A 164 7.29 11.01 20.59
C HIS A 164 7.15 12.49 20.20
N PHE A 165 7.10 12.80 18.91
CA PHE A 165 6.99 14.18 18.42
C PHE A 165 5.54 14.71 18.38
N ASN A 166 4.57 13.90 18.80
CA ASN A 166 3.14 14.21 18.77
C ASN A 166 2.68 14.72 17.38
N LYS A 167 3.02 13.99 16.32
CA LYS A 167 2.67 14.34 14.94
C LYS A 167 1.66 13.37 14.36
N ILE A 168 0.62 13.93 13.75
CA ILE A 168 -0.30 13.23 12.85
C ILE A 168 0.52 12.57 11.73
N CYS A 169 0.44 11.24 11.66
CA CYS A 169 1.12 10.42 10.67
C CYS A 169 0.13 9.42 10.07
N GLN A 170 -0.23 9.59 8.80
CA GLN A 170 -1.17 8.76 8.08
C GLN A 170 -0.45 7.90 7.04
N THR A 171 -0.82 6.62 6.94
CA THR A 171 -0.34 5.72 5.89
C THR A 171 -1.25 5.77 4.65
N GLY A 172 -0.69 5.56 3.46
CA GLY A 172 -1.41 5.48 2.19
C GLY A 172 -2.24 4.21 1.97
N THR A 173 -2.83 3.60 3.00
CA THR A 173 -3.80 2.50 2.86
C THR A 173 -5.21 3.06 2.65
N GLN A 174 -5.45 3.66 1.48
CA GLN A 174 -6.65 4.47 1.20
C GLN A 174 -7.99 3.73 1.30
N VAL A 175 -7.98 2.40 1.25
CA VAL A 175 -9.16 1.55 1.40
C VAL A 175 -9.86 1.79 2.75
N ARG A 176 -9.10 2.13 3.80
CA ARG A 176 -9.64 2.44 5.15
C ARG A 176 -10.53 3.68 5.20
N SER A 177 -10.40 4.59 4.23
CA SER A 177 -11.27 5.75 4.12
C SER A 177 -12.59 5.45 3.40
N GLN A 178 -12.72 4.33 2.69
CA GLN A 178 -13.86 4.09 1.80
C GLN A 178 -15.11 3.69 2.61
N PRO A 179 -16.21 4.47 2.58
CA PRO A 179 -17.40 4.19 3.38
C PRO A 179 -17.99 2.80 3.12
N GLY A 180 -18.00 2.34 1.87
CA GLY A 180 -18.50 1.00 1.54
C GLY A 180 -17.72 -0.10 2.24
N ILE A 181 -16.39 -0.03 2.26
CA ILE A 181 -15.55 -1.02 2.94
C ILE A 181 -15.68 -0.92 4.46
N ARG A 182 -15.73 0.30 5.02
CA ARG A 182 -15.93 0.53 6.45
C ARG A 182 -17.25 -0.08 6.96
N GLN A 183 -18.34 0.16 6.23
CA GLN A 183 -19.65 -0.40 6.55
C GLN A 183 -19.64 -1.93 6.44
N ALA A 184 -18.99 -2.48 5.41
CA ALA A 184 -18.90 -3.93 5.24
C ALA A 184 -18.07 -4.60 6.35
N ILE A 185 -16.96 -4.00 6.79
CA ILE A 185 -16.18 -4.50 7.92
C ILE A 185 -16.94 -4.35 9.24
N THR A 186 -17.72 -3.28 9.41
CA THR A 186 -18.61 -3.15 10.56
C THR A 186 -19.64 -4.28 10.58
N TYR A 187 -20.31 -4.53 9.45
CA TYR A 187 -21.25 -5.63 9.28
C TYR A 187 -20.62 -7.01 9.59
N LEU A 188 -19.39 -7.25 9.11
CA LEU A 188 -18.62 -8.46 9.40
C LEU A 188 -18.36 -8.61 10.91
N ARG A 189 -17.88 -7.54 11.55
CA ARG A 189 -17.45 -7.55 12.96
C ARG A 189 -18.60 -7.56 13.96
N GLU A 190 -19.78 -7.11 13.57
CA GLU A 190 -21.04 -7.25 14.33
C GLU A 190 -21.58 -8.69 14.31
N GLY A 191 -20.94 -9.62 13.58
CA GLY A 191 -21.30 -11.04 13.58
C GLY A 191 -22.45 -11.40 12.64
N ASN A 192 -22.82 -10.51 11.71
CA ASN A 192 -23.92 -10.75 10.76
C ASN A 192 -23.67 -11.95 9.81
N LEU A 193 -22.44 -12.46 9.72
CA LEU A 193 -22.07 -13.68 8.98
C LEU A 193 -21.58 -14.81 9.92
N GLY A 194 -21.77 -14.67 11.23
CA GLY A 194 -21.18 -15.54 12.23
C GLY A 194 -19.67 -15.32 12.41
N ARG A 195 -18.99 -16.25 13.07
CA ARG A 195 -17.53 -16.15 13.32
C ARG A 195 -16.76 -16.18 12.01
N CYS A 196 -15.96 -15.13 11.75
CA CYS A 196 -14.97 -15.08 10.67
C CYS A 196 -13.66 -15.71 11.14
N SER A 197 -13.23 -16.82 10.53
CA SER A 197 -12.01 -17.53 10.92
C SER A 197 -10.89 -17.45 9.89
N VAL A 198 -11.20 -17.07 8.65
CA VAL A 198 -10.21 -16.98 7.56
C VAL A 198 -10.43 -15.70 6.77
N ALA A 199 -9.36 -14.92 6.59
CA ALA A 199 -9.34 -13.85 5.61
C ALA A 199 -8.32 -14.16 4.51
N ARG A 200 -8.75 -13.98 3.27
CA ARG A 200 -7.93 -14.18 2.08
C ARG A 200 -7.69 -12.84 1.41
N GLY A 201 -6.43 -12.46 1.22
CA GLY A 201 -6.01 -11.32 0.42
C GLY A 201 -5.47 -11.78 -0.94
N LEU A 202 -5.92 -11.14 -2.02
CA LEU A 202 -5.55 -11.50 -3.39
C LEU A 202 -4.85 -10.34 -4.09
N CYS A 203 -3.72 -10.64 -4.72
CA CYS A 203 -3.03 -9.77 -5.67
C CYS A 203 -2.79 -10.54 -6.97
N TYR A 204 -3.86 -10.73 -7.75
CA TYR A 204 -3.81 -11.35 -9.08
C TYR A 204 -3.64 -10.26 -10.12
N LYS A 205 -2.38 -9.89 -10.32
CA LYS A 205 -2.00 -8.79 -11.20
C LYS A 205 -0.89 -9.26 -12.12
N PRO A 206 -1.21 -9.53 -13.40
CA PRO A 206 -0.19 -9.95 -14.35
C PRO A 206 0.96 -8.94 -14.46
N ARG A 207 2.18 -9.44 -14.41
CA ARG A 207 3.44 -8.71 -14.55
C ARG A 207 4.26 -9.35 -15.65
N GLY A 208 4.88 -8.51 -16.47
CA GLY A 208 5.88 -8.97 -17.43
C GLY A 208 7.25 -9.11 -16.78
N SER A 209 8.15 -9.80 -17.48
CA SER A 209 9.59 -9.75 -17.19
C SER A 209 10.09 -8.31 -17.12
N ILE A 210 10.99 -8.03 -16.18
CA ILE A 210 11.71 -6.75 -16.10
C ILE A 210 12.97 -6.71 -16.97
N GLY A 211 13.24 -7.79 -17.72
CA GLY A 211 14.44 -7.94 -18.53
C GLY A 211 15.68 -8.34 -17.72
N ARG A 212 16.75 -8.63 -18.46
CA ARG A 212 18.06 -8.96 -17.92
C ARG A 212 19.11 -8.05 -18.52
N VAL A 213 20.05 -7.60 -17.70
CA VAL A 213 21.25 -6.91 -18.13
C VAL A 213 22.48 -7.76 -17.83
N THR A 214 23.58 -7.51 -18.56
CA THR A 214 24.86 -8.20 -18.36
C THR A 214 25.86 -7.36 -17.57
N GLU A 215 25.59 -6.07 -17.41
CA GLU A 215 26.48 -5.10 -16.80
C GLU A 215 25.69 -4.04 -16.02
N ASP A 216 26.39 -3.40 -15.09
CA ASP A 216 25.87 -2.26 -14.36
C ASP A 216 25.55 -1.10 -15.30
N GLN A 217 24.46 -0.40 -15.01
CA GLN A 217 23.93 0.69 -15.80
C GLN A 217 24.24 2.04 -15.15
N ALA A 218 24.24 3.11 -15.93
CA ALA A 218 24.33 4.45 -15.38
C ALA A 218 22.95 4.93 -14.85
N PRO A 219 22.89 5.62 -13.70
CA PRO A 219 21.68 6.32 -13.31
C PRO A 219 21.39 7.48 -14.27
N PRO A 220 20.15 7.98 -14.34
CA PRO A 220 19.81 9.15 -15.16
C PRO A 220 20.66 10.36 -14.79
N ARG A 221 21.18 11.10 -15.79
CA ARG A 221 22.03 12.28 -15.56
C ARG A 221 21.33 13.41 -14.80
N THR A 222 20.01 13.44 -14.83
CA THR A 222 19.15 14.42 -14.14
C THR A 222 18.89 14.05 -12.67
N MET A 223 19.38 12.90 -12.21
CA MET A 223 19.12 12.36 -10.90
C MET A 223 20.32 12.49 -9.96
N ASP A 224 20.09 12.97 -8.75
CA ASP A 224 20.99 12.72 -7.62
C ASP A 224 20.80 11.27 -7.15
N TYR A 225 21.59 10.36 -7.71
CA TYR A 225 21.47 8.94 -7.41
C TYR A 225 21.90 8.59 -5.98
N ASN A 226 22.83 9.36 -5.42
CA ASN A 226 23.27 9.16 -4.04
C ASN A 226 22.13 9.39 -3.04
N LEU A 227 21.35 10.45 -3.27
CA LEU A 227 20.10 10.71 -2.55
C LEU A 227 19.02 9.70 -2.91
N TRP A 228 18.87 9.28 -4.17
CA TRP A 228 17.89 8.24 -4.52
C TRP A 228 18.12 6.94 -3.74
N CYS A 229 19.37 6.49 -3.62
CA CYS A 229 19.74 5.33 -2.82
C CYS A 229 19.46 5.55 -1.32
N GLY A 230 19.79 6.72 -0.77
CA GLY A 230 19.46 7.06 0.61
C GLY A 230 19.92 6.02 1.64
N PRO A 231 19.02 5.41 2.43
CA PRO A 231 19.34 4.33 3.37
C PRO A 231 19.96 3.09 2.71
N ALA A 232 19.62 2.84 1.45
CA ALA A 232 20.06 1.67 0.69
C ALA A 232 21.46 1.84 0.11
N ALA A 233 22.18 0.72 -0.04
CA ALA A 233 23.55 0.69 -0.55
C ALA A 233 23.68 1.48 -1.87
N ASN A 234 24.72 2.30 -1.98
CA ASN A 234 24.97 3.08 -3.19
C ASN A 234 25.71 2.24 -4.22
N ARG A 235 24.98 1.34 -4.88
CA ARG A 235 25.49 0.48 -5.96
C ARG A 235 24.94 0.96 -7.29
N PRO A 236 25.72 0.87 -8.39
CA PRO A 236 25.20 1.12 -9.72
C PRO A 236 23.91 0.30 -9.98
N PRO A 237 22.91 0.86 -10.69
CA PRO A 237 21.73 0.08 -11.06
C PRO A 237 22.09 -1.11 -11.94
N HIS A 238 21.76 -2.32 -11.53
CA HIS A 238 21.88 -3.52 -12.37
C HIS A 238 20.53 -3.87 -13.01
N ARG A 239 19.95 -2.93 -13.78
CA ARG A 239 18.68 -3.11 -14.49
C ARG A 239 18.47 -2.04 -15.54
N ASN A 240 17.78 -2.38 -16.63
CA ASN A 240 17.30 -1.43 -17.62
C ASN A 240 15.93 -1.87 -18.14
N THR A 241 14.89 -1.31 -17.53
CA THR A 241 13.49 -1.70 -17.76
C THR A 241 12.79 -0.72 -18.71
N ARG A 242 11.50 -0.95 -18.99
CA ARG A 242 10.66 0.05 -19.69
C ARG A 242 10.53 1.37 -18.93
N ALA A 243 10.78 1.37 -17.61
CA ALA A 243 10.81 2.56 -16.77
C ALA A 243 12.22 3.18 -16.68
N GLY A 244 13.21 2.64 -17.39
CA GLY A 244 14.62 3.03 -17.34
C GLY A 244 15.39 2.26 -16.28
N THR A 245 16.52 2.84 -15.86
CA THR A 245 17.50 2.16 -14.98
C THR A 245 17.13 2.22 -13.50
N VAL A 246 16.26 3.15 -13.09
CA VAL A 246 15.98 3.41 -11.66
C VAL A 246 14.49 3.45 -11.29
N HIS A 247 13.61 3.84 -12.21
CA HIS A 247 12.21 4.10 -11.87
C HIS A 247 11.34 2.83 -11.89
N TYR A 248 10.23 2.87 -11.15
CA TYR A 248 9.17 1.84 -11.00
C TYR A 248 9.60 0.43 -10.55
N ASP A 249 10.35 -0.31 -11.35
CA ASP A 249 10.65 -1.73 -11.15
C ASP A 249 11.66 -2.02 -10.03
N TRP A 250 12.02 -1.00 -9.23
CA TRP A 250 12.87 -1.15 -8.04
C TRP A 250 12.26 -2.08 -6.99
N HIS A 251 10.93 -2.23 -6.99
CA HIS A 251 10.23 -3.07 -6.02
C HIS A 251 10.52 -4.57 -6.19
N TRP A 252 11.10 -4.98 -7.32
CA TRP A 252 11.54 -6.35 -7.57
C TRP A 252 12.93 -6.67 -7.01
N THR A 253 13.65 -5.68 -6.47
CA THR A 253 14.98 -5.82 -5.86
C THR A 253 14.85 -5.66 -4.34
N TRP A 254 15.36 -6.63 -3.57
CA TRP A 254 15.27 -6.67 -2.11
C TRP A 254 15.88 -5.45 -1.45
N GLU A 255 16.90 -4.85 -2.05
CA GLU A 255 17.56 -3.65 -1.53
C GLU A 255 16.61 -2.44 -1.42
N TYR A 256 15.65 -2.32 -2.33
CA TYR A 256 14.79 -1.15 -2.50
C TYR A 256 13.31 -1.41 -2.19
N GLY A 257 12.82 -2.65 -2.36
CA GLY A 257 11.42 -2.97 -2.14
C GLY A 257 11.14 -4.41 -1.73
N ASN A 258 9.87 -4.81 -1.86
CA ASN A 258 9.32 -5.99 -1.20
C ASN A 258 8.44 -6.85 -2.14
N GLY A 259 8.69 -6.79 -3.46
CA GLY A 259 7.91 -7.47 -4.49
C GLY A 259 6.49 -6.94 -4.60
N ASP A 260 5.64 -7.68 -5.32
CA ASP A 260 4.23 -7.31 -5.44
C ASP A 260 3.44 -7.45 -4.14
N LEU A 261 3.93 -8.29 -3.22
CA LEU A 261 3.39 -8.41 -1.87
C LEU A 261 3.40 -7.07 -1.13
N GLY A 262 4.49 -6.30 -1.22
CA GLY A 262 4.57 -4.95 -0.62
C GLY A 262 4.12 -3.83 -1.57
N ASN A 263 4.27 -3.97 -2.88
CA ASN A 263 3.90 -2.92 -3.84
C ASN A 263 2.38 -2.76 -3.97
N GLN A 264 1.65 -3.85 -4.17
CA GLN A 264 0.19 -3.85 -4.34
C GLN A 264 -0.50 -4.59 -3.18
N GLY A 265 0.03 -5.75 -2.81
CA GLY A 265 -0.62 -6.67 -1.88
C GLY A 265 -0.87 -6.09 -0.49
N ILE A 266 -0.08 -5.12 -0.05
CA ILE A 266 -0.25 -4.42 1.23
C ILE A 266 -1.64 -3.82 1.43
N HIS A 267 -2.33 -3.36 0.37
CA HIS A 267 -3.71 -2.87 0.52
C HIS A 267 -4.65 -3.99 0.98
N GLN A 268 -4.57 -5.15 0.35
CA GLN A 268 -5.40 -6.30 0.71
C GLN A 268 -4.92 -6.97 1.99
N MET A 269 -3.61 -6.93 2.29
CA MET A 269 -3.06 -7.42 3.55
C MET A 269 -3.65 -6.64 4.73
N ASP A 270 -3.68 -5.32 4.60
CA ASP A 270 -4.25 -4.41 5.59
C ASP A 270 -5.74 -4.68 5.83
N VAL A 271 -6.52 -4.77 4.75
CA VAL A 271 -7.97 -5.01 4.84
C VAL A 271 -8.27 -6.39 5.42
N ALA A 272 -7.51 -7.43 5.05
CA ALA A 272 -7.66 -8.76 5.63
C ALA A 272 -7.41 -8.73 7.15
N ARG A 273 -6.31 -8.12 7.59
CA ARG A 273 -5.99 -7.95 9.02
C ARG A 273 -7.08 -7.15 9.75
N TRP A 274 -7.55 -6.06 9.15
CA TRP A 274 -8.59 -5.19 9.70
C TRP A 274 -9.93 -5.91 9.86
N GLY A 275 -10.37 -6.66 8.84
CA GLY A 275 -11.61 -7.44 8.89
C GLY A 275 -11.56 -8.57 9.93
N LEU A 276 -10.40 -9.20 10.14
CA LEU A 276 -10.18 -10.16 11.24
C LEU A 276 -10.09 -9.50 12.62
N GLY A 277 -10.09 -8.17 12.71
CA GLY A 277 -9.99 -7.44 13.97
C GLY A 277 -8.64 -7.58 14.68
N LYS A 278 -7.55 -7.83 13.93
CA LYS A 278 -6.22 -8.04 14.51
C LYS A 278 -5.41 -6.75 14.58
N ASN A 279 -5.08 -6.32 15.80
CA ASN A 279 -4.32 -5.10 16.09
C ASN A 279 -2.89 -5.42 16.56
N GLU A 280 -2.36 -6.55 16.11
CA GLU A 280 -1.05 -7.09 16.47
C GLU A 280 -0.46 -7.86 15.28
N LEU A 281 0.79 -8.31 15.38
CA LEU A 281 1.37 -9.23 14.40
C LEU A 281 0.86 -10.66 14.61
N CYS A 282 0.95 -11.48 13.56
CA CYS A 282 0.65 -12.90 13.64
C CYS A 282 1.63 -13.63 14.58
N ARG A 283 1.21 -14.77 15.13
CA ARG A 283 2.05 -15.66 15.95
C ARG A 283 3.03 -16.47 15.13
N SER A 284 2.66 -16.85 13.91
CA SER A 284 3.57 -17.49 12.97
C SER A 284 3.29 -17.10 11.52
N ALA A 285 4.33 -17.19 10.69
CA ALA A 285 4.25 -16.90 9.25
C ALA A 285 5.02 -17.95 8.45
N ILE A 286 4.46 -18.36 7.30
CA ILE A 286 5.17 -19.18 6.31
C ILE A 286 4.83 -18.69 4.91
N SER A 287 5.81 -18.68 4.01
CA SER A 287 5.62 -18.29 2.61
C SER A 287 6.17 -19.34 1.65
N LEU A 288 5.45 -19.58 0.55
CA LEU A 288 5.84 -20.45 -0.55
C LEU A 288 5.76 -19.66 -1.85
N GLY A 289 6.65 -19.90 -2.80
CA GLY A 289 6.51 -19.27 -4.11
C GLY A 289 7.74 -19.37 -4.97
N GLY A 290 7.78 -18.51 -5.97
CA GLY A 290 8.90 -18.42 -6.89
C GLY A 290 8.67 -17.36 -7.95
N ARG A 291 9.63 -17.30 -8.87
CA ARG A 291 9.57 -16.44 -10.04
C ARG A 291 9.42 -17.32 -11.28
N PHE A 292 8.21 -17.34 -11.83
CA PHE A 292 7.80 -18.30 -12.86
C PHE A 292 7.36 -17.61 -14.16
N GLY A 293 7.44 -18.35 -15.27
CA GLY A 293 7.00 -17.92 -16.60
C GLY A 293 8.04 -17.12 -17.38
N TYR A 294 9.08 -16.59 -16.72
CA TYR A 294 10.18 -15.87 -17.35
C TYR A 294 11.43 -15.87 -16.46
N THR A 295 12.58 -15.62 -17.10
CA THR A 295 13.88 -15.38 -16.43
C THR A 295 14.26 -13.92 -16.62
N ASP A 296 14.58 -13.24 -15.53
CA ASP A 296 14.97 -11.83 -15.51
C ASP A 296 15.78 -11.51 -14.24
N ASP A 297 16.14 -10.24 -14.03
CA ASP A 297 16.93 -9.81 -12.86
C ASP A 297 16.08 -9.51 -11.61
N GLY A 298 14.81 -9.93 -11.57
CA GLY A 298 13.96 -9.76 -10.39
C GLY A 298 14.31 -10.74 -9.28
N GLU A 299 14.47 -10.24 -8.04
CA GLU A 299 14.87 -11.05 -6.89
C GLU A 299 13.67 -11.55 -6.06
N THR A 300 12.52 -10.91 -6.20
CA THR A 300 11.29 -11.24 -5.47
C THR A 300 10.36 -12.15 -6.27
N PRO A 301 9.56 -13.01 -5.61
CA PRO A 301 8.65 -13.91 -6.31
C PRO A 301 7.55 -13.13 -7.04
N ASN A 302 7.19 -13.59 -8.25
CA ASN A 302 6.01 -13.08 -8.96
C ASN A 302 4.76 -13.90 -8.64
N THR A 303 4.91 -15.11 -8.11
CA THR A 303 3.81 -15.94 -7.61
C THR A 303 4.16 -16.44 -6.21
N GLN A 304 3.31 -16.11 -5.23
CA GLN A 304 3.56 -16.34 -3.81
C GLN A 304 2.27 -16.72 -3.08
N LEU A 305 2.39 -17.57 -2.07
CA LEU A 305 1.37 -17.92 -1.08
C LEU A 305 1.96 -17.64 0.29
N CYS A 306 1.24 -16.92 1.13
CA CYS A 306 1.65 -16.59 2.49
C CYS A 306 0.54 -16.99 3.46
N LEU A 307 0.89 -17.68 4.54
CA LEU A 307 -0.03 -18.03 5.62
C LEU A 307 0.44 -17.36 6.90
N PHE A 308 -0.50 -16.74 7.61
CA PHE A 308 -0.27 -16.09 8.89
C PHE A 308 -1.29 -16.60 9.91
N ASP A 309 -0.77 -17.11 11.02
CA ASP A 309 -1.57 -17.70 12.09
C ASP A 309 -1.71 -16.71 13.25
N TYR A 310 -2.96 -16.42 13.65
CA TYR A 310 -3.27 -15.65 14.86
C TYR A 310 -3.77 -16.53 16.02
N GLY A 311 -3.85 -17.85 15.84
CA GLY A 311 -4.35 -18.84 16.78
C GLY A 311 -5.87 -19.05 16.69
N ASP A 312 -6.65 -17.98 16.68
CA ASP A 312 -8.12 -18.02 16.57
C ASP A 312 -8.65 -17.72 15.15
N ALA A 313 -7.77 -17.24 14.27
CA ALA A 313 -8.04 -16.95 12.86
C ALA A 313 -6.77 -17.09 12.01
N GLU A 314 -6.95 -17.28 10.72
CA GLU A 314 -5.89 -17.35 9.72
C GLU A 314 -6.03 -16.23 8.67
N LEU A 315 -4.90 -15.65 8.28
CA LEU A 315 -4.81 -14.82 7.09
C LEU A 315 -4.01 -15.57 6.02
N THR A 316 -4.63 -15.83 4.87
CA THR A 316 -3.94 -16.33 3.68
C THR A 316 -3.77 -15.20 2.67
N PHE A 317 -2.59 -15.04 2.09
CA PHE A 317 -2.33 -14.06 1.04
C PHE A 317 -1.79 -14.73 -0.23
N GLU A 318 -2.33 -14.36 -1.39
CA GLU A 318 -1.91 -14.90 -2.69
C GLU A 318 -1.48 -13.80 -3.65
N VAL A 319 -0.25 -13.92 -4.16
CA VAL A 319 0.25 -13.13 -5.29
C VAL A 319 0.27 -14.02 -6.53
N ARG A 320 -0.26 -13.52 -7.64
CA ARG A 320 -0.23 -14.18 -8.95
C ARG A 320 0.19 -13.18 -10.01
N GLY A 321 1.44 -13.34 -10.46
CA GLY A 321 2.08 -12.46 -11.44
C GLY A 321 1.87 -12.89 -12.89
N LEU A 322 1.25 -14.05 -13.13
CA LEU A 322 0.81 -14.48 -14.47
C LEU A 322 -0.72 -14.38 -14.57
N THR A 323 -1.26 -14.65 -15.76
CA THR A 323 -2.71 -14.59 -16.00
C THR A 323 -3.44 -15.57 -15.08
N THR A 324 -4.45 -15.08 -14.37
CA THR A 324 -5.20 -15.87 -13.38
C THR A 324 -6.66 -15.46 -13.38
N GLN A 325 -7.56 -16.42 -13.29
CA GLN A 325 -8.98 -16.14 -13.13
C GLN A 325 -9.27 -15.56 -11.73
N PRO A 326 -10.26 -14.65 -11.61
CA PRO A 326 -10.70 -14.15 -10.32
C PRO A 326 -11.18 -15.30 -9.42
N TYR A 327 -10.90 -15.23 -8.12
CA TYR A 327 -11.46 -16.16 -7.13
C TYR A 327 -12.62 -15.48 -6.42
N ARG A 328 -13.82 -16.10 -6.46
CA ARG A 328 -15.08 -15.48 -6.01
C ARG A 328 -15.32 -14.08 -6.58
N GLY A 329 -14.91 -13.86 -7.84
CA GLY A 329 -15.02 -12.57 -8.52
C GLY A 329 -13.96 -11.53 -8.16
N ALA A 330 -13.02 -11.83 -7.25
CA ALA A 330 -11.94 -10.94 -6.86
C ALA A 330 -10.58 -11.33 -7.50
N SER A 331 -9.89 -10.33 -8.04
CA SER A 331 -8.49 -10.46 -8.51
C SER A 331 -7.53 -9.65 -7.64
N ILE A 332 -7.88 -8.39 -7.37
CA ILE A 332 -7.22 -7.56 -6.36
C ILE A 332 -8.28 -7.24 -5.32
N GLY A 333 -8.28 -7.97 -4.20
CA GLY A 333 -9.42 -7.95 -3.29
C GLY A 333 -9.27 -8.84 -2.08
N ASN A 334 -10.36 -8.95 -1.31
CA ASN A 334 -10.41 -9.70 -0.07
C ASN A 334 -11.63 -10.61 -0.01
N ILE A 335 -11.49 -11.77 0.62
CA ILE A 335 -12.58 -12.68 0.91
C ILE A 335 -12.49 -13.06 2.39
N PHE A 336 -13.58 -12.93 3.12
CA PHE A 336 -13.70 -13.32 4.51
C PHE A 336 -14.63 -14.52 4.60
N HIS A 337 -14.13 -15.66 5.07
CA HIS A 337 -14.91 -16.87 5.24
C HIS A 337 -15.42 -16.95 6.69
N CYS A 338 -16.74 -17.02 6.82
CA CYS A 338 -17.43 -17.00 8.10
C CYS A 338 -18.35 -18.23 8.24
N ALA A 339 -18.87 -18.47 9.44
CA ALA A 339 -19.72 -19.63 9.70
C ALA A 339 -21.00 -19.67 8.84
N ASN A 340 -21.65 -18.51 8.62
CA ASN A 340 -22.96 -18.41 7.96
C ASN A 340 -22.88 -17.80 6.56
N GLY A 341 -21.68 -17.63 6.01
CA GLY A 341 -21.50 -17.00 4.70
C GLY A 341 -20.11 -16.41 4.51
N TYR A 342 -19.99 -15.52 3.54
CA TYR A 342 -18.72 -14.88 3.21
C TYR A 342 -18.90 -13.43 2.73
N LEU A 343 -17.86 -12.62 2.94
CA LEU A 343 -17.81 -11.23 2.48
C LEU A 343 -16.71 -11.09 1.43
N VAL A 344 -17.01 -10.48 0.28
CA VAL A 344 -16.03 -10.26 -0.80
C VAL A 344 -15.88 -8.78 -1.11
N PHE A 345 -14.64 -8.33 -1.23
CA PHE A 345 -14.27 -7.04 -1.81
C PHE A 345 -13.62 -7.28 -3.17
N THR A 346 -14.23 -6.79 -4.24
CA THR A 346 -13.73 -6.92 -5.62
C THR A 346 -13.12 -5.62 -6.14
N THR A 347 -13.35 -4.51 -5.44
CA THR A 347 -12.77 -3.18 -5.72
C THR A 347 -12.34 -2.52 -4.41
N TYR A 348 -11.74 -1.34 -4.50
CA TYR A 348 -11.26 -0.61 -3.31
C TYR A 348 -12.38 0.05 -2.50
N ASN A 349 -13.60 0.12 -3.01
CA ASN A 349 -14.70 0.88 -2.43
C ASN A 349 -16.01 0.10 -2.29
N ASN A 350 -16.08 -1.13 -2.78
CA ASN A 350 -17.29 -1.94 -2.79
C ASN A 350 -17.09 -3.30 -2.12
N GLY A 351 -18.14 -3.77 -1.45
CA GLY A 351 -18.19 -5.10 -0.85
C GLY A 351 -19.56 -5.74 -0.95
N VAL A 352 -19.59 -7.07 -0.97
CA VAL A 352 -20.83 -7.86 -1.05
C VAL A 352 -20.76 -9.04 -0.10
N ALA A 353 -21.75 -9.16 0.78
CA ALA A 353 -21.94 -10.28 1.68
C ALA A 353 -22.89 -11.30 1.05
N PHE A 354 -22.58 -12.58 1.22
CA PHE A 354 -23.35 -13.71 0.73
C PHE A 354 -23.57 -14.74 1.84
N ASP A 355 -24.64 -15.52 1.75
CA ASP A 355 -24.81 -16.73 2.55
C ASP A 355 -24.01 -17.92 1.97
N ASN A 356 -24.12 -19.09 2.61
CA ASN A 356 -23.46 -20.31 2.16
C ASN A 356 -24.04 -20.89 0.85
N ASP A 357 -25.25 -20.48 0.45
CA ASP A 357 -25.90 -20.85 -0.81
C ASP A 357 -25.55 -19.87 -1.96
N ASN A 358 -24.62 -18.94 -1.72
CA ASN A 358 -24.20 -17.87 -2.63
C ASN A 358 -25.32 -16.86 -2.97
N ARG A 359 -26.33 -16.72 -2.11
CA ARG A 359 -27.32 -15.64 -2.24
C ARG A 359 -26.76 -14.36 -1.66
N GLU A 360 -26.90 -13.26 -2.39
CA GLU A 360 -26.48 -11.94 -1.93
C GLU A 360 -27.35 -11.50 -0.76
N LEU A 361 -26.71 -11.21 0.37
CA LEU A 361 -27.36 -10.71 1.58
C LEU A 361 -27.35 -9.19 1.62
N ARG A 362 -26.21 -8.58 1.28
CA ARG A 362 -26.02 -7.13 1.37
C ARG A 362 -24.86 -6.64 0.51
N ARG A 363 -25.05 -5.46 -0.08
CA ARG A 363 -24.03 -4.73 -0.83
C ARG A 363 -23.68 -3.42 -0.15
N PHE A 364 -22.40 -3.07 -0.19
CA PHE A 364 -21.85 -1.86 0.40
C PHE A 364 -21.05 -1.12 -0.66
N ASN A 365 -21.32 0.16 -0.83
CA ASN A 365 -20.62 1.01 -1.79
C ASN A 365 -20.37 2.38 -1.14
N GLY A 366 -19.30 3.03 -1.54
CA GLY A 366 -19.06 4.42 -1.16
C GLY A 366 -17.61 4.78 -1.33
N SER A 367 -17.38 5.97 -1.88
CA SER A 367 -16.05 6.53 -2.03
C SER A 367 -15.86 7.71 -1.10
N ALA A 368 -14.67 7.84 -0.53
CA ALA A 368 -14.28 9.05 0.18
C ALA A 368 -12.81 9.36 -0.05
N ASP A 369 -12.49 10.61 0.23
CA ASP A 369 -11.15 11.11 0.00
C ASP A 369 -10.24 10.89 1.22
N HIS A 370 -9.10 10.27 0.94
CA HIS A 370 -8.12 9.86 1.94
C HIS A 370 -7.15 10.99 2.33
N PHE A 371 -6.81 11.89 1.40
CA PHE A 371 -5.96 13.05 1.68
C PHE A 371 -6.67 14.07 2.58
N GLY A 372 -7.96 14.27 2.37
CA GLY A 372 -8.83 15.13 3.15
C GLY A 372 -9.03 14.64 4.58
N ASN A 373 -9.04 13.32 4.81
CA ASN A 373 -9.01 12.77 6.16
C ASN A 373 -7.72 13.13 6.90
N PHE A 374 -6.56 13.05 6.23
CA PHE A 374 -5.28 13.48 6.81
C PHE A 374 -5.30 14.97 7.17
N ILE A 375 -5.74 15.83 6.24
CA ILE A 375 -5.88 17.28 6.48
C ILE A 375 -6.86 17.57 7.62
N GLY A 376 -7.97 16.83 7.69
CA GLY A 376 -8.95 16.92 8.77
C GLY A 376 -8.33 16.60 10.13
N ALA A 377 -7.55 15.53 10.22
CA ALA A 377 -6.86 15.12 11.45
C ALA A 377 -5.75 16.11 11.88
N ILE A 378 -5.04 16.73 10.92
CA ILE A 378 -4.10 17.84 11.23
C ILE A 378 -4.87 18.99 11.88
N ARG A 379 -5.98 19.42 11.27
CA ARG A 379 -6.77 20.56 11.75
C ARG A 379 -7.36 20.30 13.15
N SER A 380 -7.77 19.07 13.41
CA SER A 380 -8.32 18.71 14.72
C SER A 380 -7.25 18.47 15.79
N GLY A 381 -6.00 18.21 15.38
CA GLY A 381 -4.91 17.83 16.26
C GLY A 381 -5.07 16.45 16.89
N ARG A 382 -6.05 15.65 16.45
CA ARG A 382 -6.38 14.34 17.05
C ARG A 382 -6.01 13.20 16.11
N ARG A 383 -5.11 12.33 16.57
CA ARG A 383 -4.72 11.11 15.83
C ARG A 383 -5.89 10.16 15.60
N GLN A 384 -6.88 10.15 16.50
CA GLN A 384 -8.05 9.28 16.45
C GLN A 384 -8.97 9.62 15.27
N ASP A 385 -8.83 10.81 14.69
CA ASP A 385 -9.60 11.20 13.52
C ASP A 385 -9.00 10.60 12.22
N LEU A 386 -7.81 9.99 12.28
CA LEU A 386 -7.22 9.26 11.15
C LEU A 386 -7.95 7.94 10.90
N ASN A 387 -8.33 7.71 9.66
CA ASN A 387 -8.84 6.42 9.21
C ASN A 387 -7.72 5.38 9.07
N ALA A 388 -6.48 5.82 8.86
CA ALA A 388 -5.31 4.98 8.66
C ALA A 388 -4.09 5.54 9.42
N ASP A 389 -4.15 5.47 10.76
CA ASP A 389 -3.01 5.81 11.61
C ASP A 389 -1.77 4.95 11.27
N ILE A 390 -0.60 5.52 11.45
CA ILE A 390 0.67 4.89 11.10
C ILE A 390 0.90 3.51 11.75
N LEU A 391 0.33 3.24 12.94
CA LEU A 391 0.42 1.92 13.56
C LEU A 391 -0.24 0.83 12.69
N GLU A 392 -1.37 1.16 12.07
CA GLU A 392 -2.04 0.24 11.16
C GLU A 392 -1.19 -0.03 9.92
N GLY A 393 -0.53 1.00 9.39
CA GLY A 393 0.41 0.89 8.28
C GLY A 393 1.61 0.00 8.62
N HIS A 394 2.17 0.14 9.82
CA HIS A 394 3.28 -0.69 10.32
C HIS A 394 2.87 -2.16 10.40
N LEU A 395 1.80 -2.47 11.13
CA LEU A 395 1.36 -3.85 11.34
C LEU A 395 1.08 -4.56 10.01
N SER A 396 0.43 -3.87 9.07
CA SER A 396 0.15 -4.43 7.76
C SER A 396 1.41 -4.60 6.89
N SER A 397 2.33 -3.63 6.93
CA SER A 397 3.60 -3.70 6.17
C SER A 397 4.51 -4.80 6.73
N ALA A 398 4.54 -4.95 8.05
CA ALA A 398 5.26 -5.99 8.75
C ALA A 398 4.83 -7.40 8.29
N LEU A 399 3.54 -7.67 8.07
CA LEU A 399 3.11 -8.97 7.52
C LEU A 399 3.75 -9.27 6.15
N CYS A 400 3.83 -8.27 5.26
CA CYS A 400 4.54 -8.42 3.98
C CYS A 400 6.03 -8.72 4.20
N HIS A 401 6.67 -8.05 5.18
CA HIS A 401 8.07 -8.28 5.53
C HIS A 401 8.29 -9.69 6.12
N LEU A 402 7.45 -10.15 7.05
CA LEU A 402 7.52 -11.47 7.66
C LEU A 402 7.41 -12.60 6.62
N ALA A 403 6.48 -12.48 5.67
CA ALA A 403 6.38 -13.43 4.57
C ALA A 403 7.63 -13.46 3.68
N ASN A 404 8.19 -12.29 3.37
CA ASN A 404 9.44 -12.20 2.60
C ASN A 404 10.65 -12.75 3.38
N ILE A 405 10.71 -12.56 4.70
CA ILE A 405 11.73 -13.18 5.57
C ILE A 405 11.60 -14.70 5.51
N SER A 406 10.38 -15.23 5.64
CA SER A 406 10.10 -16.67 5.53
C SER A 406 10.61 -17.22 4.19
N TYR A 407 10.26 -16.55 3.09
CA TYR A 407 10.69 -16.92 1.74
C TYR A 407 12.22 -16.90 1.59
N ARG A 408 12.89 -15.82 2.03
CA ARG A 408 14.35 -15.66 1.90
C ARG A 408 15.16 -16.66 2.71
N LEU A 409 14.60 -17.16 3.81
CA LEU A 409 15.18 -18.23 4.64
C LEU A 409 14.77 -19.63 4.18
N GLY A 410 13.96 -19.71 3.12
CA GLY A 410 13.43 -20.94 2.58
C GLY A 410 14.47 -21.80 1.87
N ARG A 411 14.02 -22.99 1.48
CA ARG A 411 14.79 -23.91 0.64
C ARG A 411 14.04 -24.19 -0.65
N ASN A 412 14.78 -24.41 -1.72
CA ASN A 412 14.19 -24.81 -2.99
C ASN A 412 13.90 -26.32 -2.96
N VAL A 413 12.68 -26.68 -3.35
CA VAL A 413 12.25 -28.06 -3.56
C VAL A 413 11.72 -28.21 -4.98
N ALA A 414 11.86 -29.40 -5.56
CA ALA A 414 11.18 -29.72 -6.81
C ALA A 414 9.67 -29.59 -6.61
N PHE A 415 8.96 -29.01 -7.59
CA PHE A 415 7.55 -28.64 -7.44
C PHE A 415 6.63 -29.86 -7.20
N ASP A 416 7.04 -31.04 -7.67
CA ASP A 416 6.37 -32.33 -7.42
C ASP A 416 6.42 -32.77 -5.95
N ARG A 417 7.48 -32.38 -5.22
CA ARG A 417 7.69 -32.66 -3.78
C ARG A 417 7.04 -31.62 -2.85
N ARG A 418 6.11 -30.81 -3.35
CA ARG A 418 5.40 -29.80 -2.56
C ARG A 418 4.39 -30.37 -1.56
N ASN A 419 3.97 -31.63 -1.73
CA ASN A 419 2.91 -32.21 -0.90
C ASN A 419 3.36 -32.29 0.58
N GLY A 420 2.46 -31.95 1.50
CA GLY A 420 2.71 -32.01 2.94
C GLY A 420 3.53 -30.86 3.54
N VAL A 421 4.07 -29.92 2.73
CA VAL A 421 4.85 -28.78 3.26
C VAL A 421 4.04 -27.84 4.16
N LEU A 422 2.72 -27.89 4.05
CA LEU A 422 1.78 -27.13 4.87
C LEU A 422 1.08 -27.97 5.95
N GLY A 423 1.44 -29.26 6.08
CA GLY A 423 0.73 -30.20 6.95
C GLY A 423 -0.77 -30.24 6.63
N ASP A 424 -1.60 -30.25 7.68
CA ASP A 424 -3.07 -30.35 7.57
C ASP A 424 -3.76 -28.99 7.39
N ASN A 425 -3.02 -27.93 7.06
CA ASN A 425 -3.60 -26.61 6.87
C ASN A 425 -4.52 -26.59 5.63
N ARG A 426 -5.83 -26.67 5.85
CA ARG A 426 -6.85 -26.79 4.79
C ARG A 426 -6.79 -25.63 3.79
N GLU A 427 -6.83 -24.40 4.29
CA GLU A 427 -6.89 -23.18 3.46
C GLU A 427 -5.61 -22.98 2.65
N GLY A 428 -4.46 -23.26 3.26
CA GLY A 428 -3.16 -23.25 2.61
C GLY A 428 -3.04 -24.32 1.53
N ASN A 429 -3.47 -25.56 1.80
CA ASN A 429 -3.45 -26.63 0.81
C ASN A 429 -4.41 -26.35 -0.37
N GLU A 430 -5.60 -25.81 -0.12
CA GLU A 430 -6.51 -25.36 -1.19
C GLU A 430 -5.83 -24.28 -2.06
N SER A 431 -5.14 -23.34 -1.43
CA SER A 431 -4.43 -22.25 -2.12
C SER A 431 -3.22 -22.73 -2.91
N LEU A 432 -2.52 -23.73 -2.40
CA LEU A 432 -1.42 -24.37 -3.11
C LEU A 432 -1.93 -25.12 -4.35
N THR A 433 -3.08 -25.79 -4.26
CA THR A 433 -3.76 -26.39 -5.42
C THR A 433 -4.09 -25.35 -6.48
N ARG A 434 -4.71 -24.22 -6.09
CA ARG A 434 -4.97 -23.12 -7.04
C ARG A 434 -3.70 -22.50 -7.62
N MET A 435 -2.60 -22.45 -6.86
CA MET A 435 -1.29 -22.03 -7.38
C MET A 435 -0.80 -22.99 -8.49
N VAL A 436 -0.95 -24.30 -8.29
CA VAL A 436 -0.60 -25.32 -9.28
C VAL A 436 -1.41 -25.11 -10.57
N ASP A 437 -2.72 -24.94 -10.44
CA ASP A 437 -3.61 -24.74 -11.59
C ASP A 437 -3.26 -23.45 -12.34
N HIS A 438 -2.96 -22.38 -11.61
CA HIS A 438 -2.45 -21.13 -12.17
C HIS A 438 -1.17 -21.34 -12.98
N LEU A 439 -0.17 -22.03 -12.43
CA LEU A 439 1.11 -22.23 -13.11
C LEU A 439 0.96 -23.14 -14.34
N ARG A 440 0.16 -24.21 -14.25
CA ARG A 440 -0.18 -25.09 -15.38
C ARG A 440 -0.91 -24.33 -16.48
N GLY A 441 -1.90 -23.52 -16.12
CA GLY A 441 -2.66 -22.69 -17.07
C GLY A 441 -1.81 -21.63 -17.79
N ASN A 442 -0.61 -21.34 -17.28
CA ASN A 442 0.37 -20.46 -17.92
C ASN A 442 1.57 -21.22 -18.51
N ASN A 443 1.46 -22.53 -18.72
CA ASN A 443 2.48 -23.39 -19.33
C ASN A 443 3.84 -23.36 -18.61
N VAL A 444 3.85 -23.19 -17.29
CA VAL A 444 5.08 -23.31 -16.49
C VAL A 444 5.44 -24.81 -16.38
N PRO A 445 6.67 -25.22 -16.74
CA PRO A 445 7.09 -26.63 -16.69
C PRO A 445 7.33 -27.08 -15.25
N LEU A 446 6.31 -27.62 -14.59
CA LEU A 446 6.36 -27.96 -13.16
C LEU A 446 7.28 -29.15 -12.81
N ASP A 447 7.68 -29.94 -13.79
CA ASP A 447 8.65 -31.03 -13.66
C ASP A 447 10.08 -30.53 -13.42
N THR A 448 10.39 -29.34 -13.93
CA THR A 448 11.71 -28.69 -13.81
C THR A 448 11.67 -27.43 -12.95
N ALA A 449 10.48 -26.90 -12.66
CA ALA A 449 10.32 -25.75 -11.80
C ALA A 449 10.70 -26.06 -10.34
N MET A 450 11.33 -25.08 -9.70
CA MET A 450 11.63 -25.11 -8.28
C MET A 450 10.64 -24.24 -7.52
N LEU A 451 10.12 -24.75 -6.41
CA LEU A 451 9.34 -23.99 -5.43
C LEU A 451 10.23 -23.65 -4.25
N THR A 452 10.31 -22.38 -3.87
CA THR A 452 10.89 -22.00 -2.58
C THR A 452 9.85 -22.26 -1.50
N VAL A 453 10.16 -23.17 -0.59
CA VAL A 453 9.40 -23.42 0.65
C VAL A 453 10.08 -22.63 1.75
N GLY A 454 9.43 -21.54 2.16
CA GLY A 454 9.90 -20.66 3.21
C GLY A 454 10.01 -21.34 4.56
N ARG A 455 10.89 -20.80 5.42
CA ARG A 455 11.00 -21.25 6.81
C ARG A 455 9.80 -20.76 7.59
N ARG A 456 9.14 -21.63 8.36
CA ARG A 456 8.10 -21.21 9.31
C ARG A 456 8.75 -20.34 10.40
N LEU A 457 8.24 -19.14 10.57
CA LEU A 457 8.70 -18.18 11.56
C LEU A 457 7.76 -18.19 12.76
N ASN A 458 8.31 -18.28 13.97
CA ASN A 458 7.56 -18.06 15.22
C ASN A 458 7.84 -16.64 15.69
N VAL A 459 6.79 -15.84 15.84
CA VAL A 459 6.88 -14.40 16.11
C VAL A 459 6.60 -14.16 17.58
N ASN A 460 7.53 -13.49 18.27
CA ASN A 460 7.23 -12.83 19.52
C ASN A 460 6.43 -11.57 19.19
N VAL A 461 5.11 -11.63 19.37
CA VAL A 461 4.17 -10.57 18.98
C VAL A 461 4.46 -9.25 19.70
N GLN A 462 4.87 -9.30 20.97
CA GLN A 462 5.14 -8.11 21.77
C GLN A 462 6.46 -7.44 21.38
N ALA A 463 7.51 -8.24 21.16
CA ALA A 463 8.84 -7.73 20.82
C ALA A 463 9.04 -7.52 19.30
N GLU A 464 8.09 -7.95 18.47
CA GLU A 464 8.13 -7.92 17.01
C GLU A 464 9.39 -8.55 16.42
N ASN A 465 9.79 -9.69 16.99
CA ASN A 465 10.99 -10.42 16.60
C ASN A 465 10.77 -11.94 16.62
N PHE A 466 11.83 -12.73 16.45
CA PHE A 466 11.77 -14.19 16.38
C PHE A 466 12.45 -14.88 17.57
N GLY A 467 12.47 -14.25 18.75
CA GLY A 467 13.17 -14.78 19.93
C GLY A 467 14.67 -14.95 19.66
N ASP A 468 15.20 -16.15 19.87
CA ASP A 468 16.63 -16.46 19.70
C ASP A 468 17.06 -16.77 18.25
N ASP A 469 16.14 -16.74 17.27
CA ASP A 469 16.47 -16.98 15.86
C ASP A 469 17.27 -15.81 15.25
N ARG A 470 18.59 -15.83 15.43
CA ARG A 470 19.52 -14.80 14.97
C ARG A 470 19.44 -14.56 13.46
N THR A 471 19.27 -15.62 12.66
CA THR A 471 19.24 -15.51 11.20
C THR A 471 17.97 -14.81 10.72
N ALA A 472 16.81 -15.09 11.34
CA ALA A 472 15.59 -14.36 11.01
C ALA A 472 15.63 -12.92 11.55
N ASN A 473 16.13 -12.72 12.77
CA ASN A 473 16.24 -11.40 13.39
C ASN A 473 17.16 -10.46 12.59
N ALA A 474 18.23 -10.98 11.96
CA ALA A 474 19.10 -10.19 11.08
C ALA A 474 18.36 -9.58 9.88
N LEU A 475 17.22 -10.15 9.47
CA LEU A 475 16.40 -9.66 8.36
C LEU A 475 15.28 -8.71 8.80
N LEU A 476 15.11 -8.45 10.10
CA LEU A 476 14.16 -7.45 10.61
C LEU A 476 14.64 -6.02 10.38
N THR A 477 15.92 -5.85 10.06
CA THR A 477 16.58 -4.57 9.81
C THR A 477 17.54 -4.68 8.62
N ARG A 478 18.37 -3.67 8.40
CA ARG A 478 19.37 -3.59 7.33
C ARG A 478 20.62 -2.86 7.80
N GLU A 479 21.69 -3.01 7.05
CA GLU A 479 22.82 -2.09 7.15
C GLU A 479 22.44 -0.75 6.52
N TYR A 480 22.59 0.32 7.31
CA TYR A 480 22.31 1.68 6.87
C TYR A 480 23.58 2.37 6.39
N ARG A 481 23.45 3.19 5.36
CA ARG A 481 24.53 4.09 4.97
C ARG A 481 24.72 5.21 5.99
N LYS A 482 25.98 5.61 6.21
CA LYS A 482 26.33 6.77 7.05
C LYS A 482 25.56 8.01 6.57
N GLY A 483 24.88 8.69 7.50
CA GLY A 483 24.03 9.84 7.23
C GLY A 483 22.59 9.53 6.82
N PHE A 484 22.25 8.25 6.59
CA PHE A 484 20.91 7.78 6.23
C PHE A 484 20.45 6.66 7.17
N VAL A 485 20.65 6.88 8.48
CA VAL A 485 20.40 5.88 9.51
C VAL A 485 19.07 6.15 10.19
N VAL A 486 18.24 5.12 10.28
CA VAL A 486 16.99 5.16 11.05
C VAL A 486 17.35 5.18 12.54
N PRO A 487 16.92 6.19 13.32
CA PRO A 487 17.27 6.29 14.74
C PRO A 487 16.81 5.08 15.54
N ALA A 488 17.65 4.66 16.49
CA ALA A 488 17.34 3.51 17.33
C ALA A 488 16.33 3.80 18.45
N ARG A 489 16.16 5.08 18.82
CA ARG A 489 15.24 5.58 19.84
C ARG A 489 14.94 7.07 19.60
N PHE A 490 13.87 7.57 20.21
CA PHE A 490 13.44 8.98 20.17
C PHE A 490 13.35 9.55 21.56
#